data_AF-A0A1I4B713-F1
#
_entry.id   AF-A0A1I4B713-F1
#
_cell.length_a   1.000
_cell.length_b   1.000
_cell.length_c   1.000
_cell.angle_alpha   90.00
_cell.angle_beta   90.00
_cell.angle_gamma   90.00
#
_symmetry.space_group_name_H-M   'P 1'
#
loop_
_entity.id
_entity.type
_entity.pdbx_description
1 polymer ?
#
loop_
_entity_poly.entity_id
_entity_poly.type
_entity_poly.pdbx_seq_one_letter_code
_entity_poly.pdbx_strand_id
1 'polypeptide(L)'
;MGNYTKGLTERRHHTQLKEGYCLICGTFGPLSWDHVPPQGSITITKVEQAHLTEVMGINPEPVIGVKSSNGSKFRTICKHCNSSHLGTNDQEVARVYKGISEKIKHYFFTAESPVNHVHMPFDGMSFCRAMVGHVLSATTVKECLQEPMPIPYYAPLQKFVMGDDTATDDTHDFYVWFYPHRRHMSIKMFTCRNYGHIASLSLLSFFPLAFLITEKGQGIYPSGAAPVKPTDKTLYVKLDSRHLPYAAFPNAGLKGDQMILLDGSRSIVSYPI
;
A
#
# COMPACT_ATOMS: atom_id res chain seq x y z
N MET A 1 -0.69 -35.79 -14.32
CA MET A 1 -0.61 -34.57 -13.49
C MET A 1 -0.87 -33.33 -14.36
N GLY A 2 -2.05 -33.19 -14.97
CA GLY A 2 -2.33 -32.12 -15.94
C GLY A 2 -3.65 -31.42 -15.61
N ASN A 3 -3.69 -30.10 -15.82
CA ASN A 3 -4.78 -29.13 -15.60
C ASN A 3 -5.02 -28.58 -14.18
N TYR A 4 -4.58 -29.21 -13.08
CA TYR A 4 -4.77 -28.66 -11.72
C TYR A 4 -3.89 -27.45 -11.37
N THR A 5 -2.89 -27.13 -12.19
CA THR A 5 -1.96 -26.02 -11.97
C THR A 5 -2.20 -24.81 -12.86
N LYS A 6 -3.11 -24.90 -13.84
CA LYS A 6 -3.43 -23.78 -14.74
C LYS A 6 -4.17 -22.70 -13.94
N GLY A 7 -3.73 -21.45 -14.10
CA GLY A 7 -4.34 -20.29 -13.45
C GLY A 7 -3.93 -20.04 -11.99
N LEU A 8 -3.11 -20.90 -11.36
CA LEU A 8 -2.58 -20.63 -10.03
C LEU A 8 -1.60 -19.47 -10.04
N THR A 9 -1.75 -18.54 -9.10
CA THR A 9 -0.82 -17.41 -8.95
C THR A 9 0.61 -17.88 -8.61
N GLU A 10 1.59 -17.21 -9.22
CA GLU A 10 3.01 -17.36 -8.90
C GLU A 10 3.33 -16.93 -7.46
N ARG A 11 2.45 -16.15 -6.82
CA ARG A 11 2.61 -15.70 -5.42
C ARG A 11 2.79 -16.86 -4.45
N ARG A 12 2.25 -18.05 -4.74
CA ARG A 12 2.38 -19.24 -3.87
C ARG A 12 3.83 -19.62 -3.58
N HIS A 13 4.76 -19.30 -4.49
CA HIS A 13 6.19 -19.56 -4.32
C HIS A 13 6.87 -18.54 -3.39
N HIS A 14 6.17 -17.47 -3.02
CA HIS A 14 6.73 -16.31 -2.32
C HIS A 14 6.19 -16.17 -0.90
N THR A 15 5.68 -17.24 -0.28
CA THR A 15 5.03 -17.22 1.05
C THR A 15 5.67 -18.13 2.09
N GLN A 16 6.63 -18.99 1.71
CA GLN A 16 7.05 -20.13 2.53
C GLN A 16 8.30 -19.89 3.40
N LEU A 17 8.99 -18.77 3.23
CA LEU A 17 10.23 -18.49 3.96
C LEU A 17 9.95 -18.21 5.45
N LYS A 18 10.69 -18.86 6.35
CA LYS A 18 10.54 -18.66 7.81
C LYS A 18 11.57 -17.70 8.41
N GLU A 19 12.78 -17.70 7.86
CA GLU A 19 13.92 -16.91 8.31
C GLU A 19 14.56 -16.20 7.13
N GLY A 20 15.09 -15.02 7.35
CA GLY A 20 15.70 -14.19 6.32
C GLY A 20 16.04 -12.81 6.86
N TYR A 21 16.51 -11.94 5.99
CA TYR A 21 16.77 -10.54 6.29
C TYR A 21 15.47 -9.75 6.39
N CYS A 22 15.32 -9.01 7.50
CA CYS A 22 14.21 -8.08 7.69
C CYS A 22 14.28 -6.94 6.67
N LEU A 23 13.19 -6.67 5.95
CA LEU A 23 13.17 -5.59 4.95
C LEU A 23 13.15 -4.16 5.53
N ILE A 24 13.04 -4.01 6.85
CA ILE A 24 13.09 -2.72 7.53
C ILE A 24 14.47 -2.47 8.13
N CYS A 25 14.92 -3.32 9.06
CA CYS A 25 16.16 -3.12 9.80
C CYS A 25 17.37 -3.88 9.24
N GLY A 26 17.17 -4.73 8.22
CA GLY A 26 18.26 -5.49 7.59
C GLY A 26 18.84 -6.63 8.43
N THR A 27 18.33 -6.91 9.65
CA THR A 27 18.85 -8.01 10.46
C THR A 27 18.35 -9.37 9.98
N PHE A 28 19.26 -10.36 9.94
CA PHE A 28 18.90 -11.75 9.62
C PHE A 28 18.28 -12.44 10.84
N GLY A 29 17.19 -13.16 10.64
CA GLY A 29 16.59 -14.00 11.68
C GLY A 29 15.14 -14.42 11.37
N PRO A 30 14.39 -14.84 12.40
CA PRO A 30 12.99 -15.23 12.24
C PRO A 30 12.11 -14.08 11.75
N LEU A 31 11.43 -14.34 10.63
CA LEU A 31 10.47 -13.40 10.05
C LEU A 31 9.09 -13.61 10.69
N SER A 32 8.37 -12.50 10.86
CA SER A 32 7.03 -12.42 11.47
C SER A 32 5.98 -12.05 10.42
N TRP A 33 4.72 -12.40 10.69
CA TRP A 33 3.60 -12.05 9.82
C TRP A 33 3.14 -10.62 10.08
N ASP A 34 3.24 -9.78 9.06
CA ASP A 34 2.60 -8.48 9.00
C ASP A 34 1.24 -8.60 8.30
N HIS A 35 0.27 -7.83 8.77
CA HIS A 35 -1.06 -7.74 8.17
C HIS A 35 -1.12 -6.46 7.34
N VAL A 36 -1.34 -6.62 6.04
CA VAL A 36 -1.45 -5.49 5.12
C VAL A 36 -2.72 -5.66 4.30
N PRO A 37 -3.77 -4.84 4.54
CA PRO A 37 -3.83 -3.69 5.45
C PRO A 37 -3.77 -4.02 6.95
N PRO A 38 -3.47 -3.03 7.82
CA PRO A 38 -3.38 -3.21 9.26
C PRO A 38 -4.69 -3.73 9.85
N GLN A 39 -4.62 -4.68 10.77
CA GLN A 39 -5.81 -5.39 11.29
C GLN A 39 -6.90 -4.47 11.84
N GLY A 40 -6.52 -3.37 12.51
CA GLY A 40 -7.49 -2.44 13.11
C GLY A 40 -8.18 -1.52 12.09
N SER A 41 -7.68 -1.44 10.87
CA SER A 41 -8.14 -0.49 9.84
C SER A 41 -9.28 -1.01 8.97
N ILE A 42 -9.47 -2.34 8.93
CA ILE A 42 -10.46 -3.01 8.10
C ILE A 42 -11.17 -4.11 8.88
N THR A 43 -12.35 -4.53 8.43
CA THR A 43 -12.93 -5.79 8.86
C THR A 43 -12.13 -6.93 8.24
N ILE A 44 -11.49 -7.76 9.07
CA ILE A 44 -10.73 -8.92 8.60
C ILE A 44 -11.69 -9.97 8.07
N THR A 45 -11.59 -10.26 6.78
CA THR A 45 -12.32 -11.34 6.11
C THR A 45 -11.34 -12.37 5.56
N LYS A 46 -11.89 -13.48 5.05
CA LYS A 46 -11.12 -14.33 4.13
C LYS A 46 -10.76 -13.51 2.91
N VAL A 47 -9.54 -13.72 2.41
CA VAL A 47 -9.06 -13.05 1.20
C VAL A 47 -8.36 -14.02 0.28
N GLU A 48 -8.32 -13.67 -0.99
CA GLU A 48 -7.52 -14.30 -2.03
C GLU A 48 -6.50 -13.30 -2.55
N GLN A 49 -5.22 -13.69 -2.59
CA GLN A 49 -4.11 -12.83 -2.98
C GLN A 49 -3.44 -13.33 -4.27
N ALA A 50 -3.19 -12.43 -5.22
CA ALA A 50 -2.50 -12.74 -6.48
C ALA A 50 -1.49 -11.63 -6.85
N HIS A 51 -0.62 -11.86 -7.82
CA HIS A 51 0.17 -10.77 -8.39
C HIS A 51 -0.71 -9.86 -9.24
N LEU A 52 -0.56 -8.56 -9.09
CA LEU A 52 -1.32 -7.57 -9.85
C LEU A 52 -1.12 -7.74 -11.37
N THR A 53 0.10 -8.08 -11.79
CA THR A 53 0.43 -8.33 -13.21
C THR A 53 -0.31 -9.52 -13.81
N GLU A 54 -0.66 -10.51 -12.99
CA GLU A 54 -1.46 -11.66 -13.46
C GLU A 54 -2.91 -11.24 -13.68
N VAL A 55 -3.46 -10.40 -12.80
CA VAL A 55 -4.84 -9.91 -12.91
C VAL A 55 -4.99 -8.83 -13.98
N MET A 56 -3.96 -8.02 -14.22
CA MET A 56 -3.92 -7.04 -15.31
C MET A 56 -3.53 -7.68 -16.65
N GLY A 57 -3.09 -8.94 -16.65
CA GLY A 57 -2.61 -9.63 -17.84
C GLY A 57 -3.73 -9.95 -18.84
N ILE A 58 -3.32 -10.32 -20.05
CA ILE A 58 -4.22 -10.67 -21.16
C ILE A 58 -4.72 -12.12 -21.06
N ASN A 59 -4.30 -12.86 -20.02
CA ASN A 59 -4.66 -14.27 -19.89
C ASN A 59 -6.18 -14.41 -19.68
N PRO A 60 -6.90 -15.13 -20.57
CA PRO A 60 -8.35 -15.30 -20.46
C PRO A 60 -8.78 -16.13 -19.25
N GLU A 61 -7.87 -16.95 -18.70
CA GLU A 61 -8.18 -17.80 -17.55
C GLU A 61 -8.15 -16.98 -16.25
N PRO A 62 -9.18 -17.10 -15.37
CA PRO A 62 -9.21 -16.41 -14.10
C PRO A 62 -8.06 -16.88 -13.19
N VAL A 63 -7.35 -15.91 -12.61
CA VAL A 63 -6.25 -16.19 -11.68
C VAL A 63 -6.81 -16.68 -10.35
N ILE A 64 -6.39 -17.88 -9.95
CA ILE A 64 -6.67 -18.48 -8.65
C ILE A 64 -5.55 -18.06 -7.70
N GLY A 65 -5.89 -17.23 -6.73
CA GLY A 65 -4.95 -16.65 -5.78
C GLY A 65 -4.64 -17.56 -4.59
N VAL A 66 -3.67 -17.13 -3.78
CA VAL A 66 -3.38 -17.73 -2.47
C VAL A 66 -4.46 -17.30 -1.50
N LYS A 67 -5.22 -18.27 -0.98
CA LYS A 67 -6.24 -18.02 0.04
C LYS A 67 -5.60 -17.80 1.40
N SER A 68 -6.08 -16.80 2.12
CA SER A 68 -5.77 -16.54 3.52
C SER A 68 -7.06 -16.40 4.31
N SER A 69 -7.16 -17.13 5.43
CA SER A 69 -8.37 -17.14 6.26
C SER A 69 -8.58 -15.84 7.01
N ASN A 70 -7.51 -15.09 7.30
CA ASN A 70 -7.50 -13.95 8.21
C ASN A 70 -6.82 -12.75 7.57
N GLY A 71 -7.33 -12.27 6.43
CA GLY A 71 -6.78 -11.10 5.73
C GLY A 71 -5.45 -11.33 5.02
N SER A 72 -4.93 -10.29 4.38
CA SER A 72 -3.69 -10.36 3.60
C SER A 72 -2.48 -10.27 4.51
N LYS A 73 -1.51 -11.17 4.32
CA LYS A 73 -0.33 -11.26 5.20
C LYS A 73 0.96 -11.39 4.42
N PHE A 74 2.03 -10.88 5.01
CA PHE A 74 3.38 -10.91 4.46
C PHE A 74 4.38 -11.30 5.55
N ARG A 75 5.33 -12.18 5.22
CA ARG A 75 6.33 -12.66 6.18
C ARG A 75 7.73 -12.21 5.78
N THR A 76 7.98 -10.91 5.93
CA THR A 76 9.15 -10.23 5.35
C THR A 76 9.90 -9.35 6.35
N ILE A 77 9.39 -9.21 7.57
CA ILE A 77 9.96 -8.35 8.61
C ILE A 77 10.14 -9.10 9.92
N CYS A 78 11.15 -8.72 10.72
CA CYS A 78 11.38 -9.33 12.03
C CYS A 78 10.30 -8.91 13.05
N LYS A 79 10.16 -9.69 14.12
CA LYS A 79 9.19 -9.42 15.19
C LYS A 79 9.40 -8.05 15.84
N HIS A 80 10.66 -7.63 16.01
CA HIS A 80 10.97 -6.34 16.61
C HIS A 80 10.43 -5.18 15.78
N CYS A 81 10.71 -5.14 14.47
CA CYS A 81 10.15 -4.10 13.60
C CYS A 81 8.62 -4.14 13.56
N ASN A 82 8.04 -5.33 13.43
CA ASN A 82 6.60 -5.50 13.37
C ASN A 82 5.90 -5.00 14.65
N SER A 83 6.42 -5.34 15.84
CA SER A 83 5.76 -4.99 17.10
C SER A 83 6.15 -3.61 17.63
N SER A 84 7.44 -3.23 17.52
CA SER A 84 7.99 -2.02 18.15
C SER A 84 7.95 -0.79 17.25
N HIS A 85 7.93 -0.95 15.92
CA HIS A 85 7.86 0.18 14.98
C HIS A 85 6.51 0.26 14.27
N LEU A 86 5.95 -0.85 13.78
CA LEU A 86 4.65 -0.83 13.10
C LEU A 86 3.51 -0.84 14.12
N GLY A 87 3.43 -1.89 14.95
CA GLY A 87 2.31 -2.10 15.87
C GLY A 87 2.04 -0.97 16.87
N THR A 88 3.05 -0.17 17.23
CA THR A 88 2.87 1.04 18.05
C THR A 88 2.12 2.14 17.32
N ASN A 89 2.31 2.25 16.00
CA ASN A 89 1.75 3.29 15.14
C ASN A 89 0.47 2.83 14.42
N ASP A 90 0.23 1.52 14.29
CA ASP A 90 -0.98 0.94 13.64
C ASP A 90 -2.30 1.40 14.27
N GLN A 91 -2.28 1.75 15.56
CA GLN A 91 -3.45 2.27 16.26
C GLN A 91 -3.95 3.57 15.60
N GLU A 92 -3.03 4.42 15.15
CA GLU A 92 -3.38 5.67 14.47
C GLU A 92 -3.98 5.40 13.09
N VAL A 93 -3.41 4.45 12.33
CA VAL A 93 -3.99 4.03 11.05
C VAL A 93 -5.41 3.50 11.25
N ALA A 94 -5.62 2.64 12.25
CA ALA A 94 -6.93 2.11 12.58
C ALA A 94 -7.95 3.22 12.93
N ARG A 95 -7.52 4.20 13.74
CA ARG A 95 -8.35 5.35 14.13
C ARG A 95 -8.72 6.21 12.93
N VAL A 96 -7.75 6.54 12.08
CA VAL A 96 -7.94 7.33 10.87
C VAL A 96 -8.89 6.63 9.90
N TYR A 97 -8.67 5.36 9.59
CA TYR A 97 -9.49 4.62 8.64
C TYR A 97 -10.95 4.47 9.11
N LYS A 98 -11.17 4.22 10.41
CA LYS A 98 -12.53 4.20 10.98
C LYS A 98 -13.19 5.57 10.91
N GLY A 99 -12.52 6.62 11.40
CA GLY A 99 -13.07 7.97 11.44
C GLY A 99 -13.36 8.56 10.05
N ILE A 100 -12.45 8.35 9.09
CA ILE A 100 -12.68 8.75 7.69
C ILE A 100 -13.82 7.92 7.08
N SER A 101 -13.89 6.61 7.32
CA SER A 101 -14.98 5.77 6.79
C SER A 101 -16.36 6.27 7.25
N GLU A 102 -16.50 6.61 8.53
CA GLU A 102 -17.74 7.16 9.08
C GLU A 102 -18.11 8.50 8.45
N LYS A 103 -17.14 9.41 8.28
CA LYS A 103 -17.34 10.72 7.64
C LYS A 103 -17.72 10.59 6.17
N ILE A 104 -17.07 9.68 5.44
CA ILE A 104 -17.37 9.38 4.03
C ILE A 104 -18.76 8.78 3.91
N LYS A 105 -19.10 7.83 4.79
CA LYS A 105 -20.44 7.26 4.86
C LYS A 105 -21.46 8.38 5.06
N HIS A 106 -21.28 9.23 6.07
CA HIS A 106 -22.16 10.36 6.31
C HIS A 106 -22.28 11.27 5.07
N TYR A 107 -21.17 11.66 4.45
CA TYR A 107 -21.15 12.48 3.23
C TYR A 107 -22.02 11.92 2.11
N PHE A 108 -21.92 10.62 1.81
CA PHE A 108 -22.71 10.00 0.75
C PHE A 108 -24.16 9.67 1.14
N PHE A 109 -24.47 9.55 2.44
CA PHE A 109 -25.84 9.32 2.92
C PHE A 109 -26.64 10.62 3.08
N THR A 110 -25.99 11.77 3.27
CA THR A 110 -26.66 13.08 3.36
C THR A 110 -26.72 13.76 2.00
N ALA A 111 -27.94 14.03 1.50
CA ALA A 111 -28.16 14.61 0.17
C ALA A 111 -27.65 16.06 -0.02
N GLU A 112 -27.18 16.73 1.04
CA GLU A 112 -26.88 18.16 1.05
C GLU A 112 -25.53 18.50 1.70
N SER A 113 -24.45 17.77 1.41
CA SER A 113 -23.14 18.24 1.87
C SER A 113 -22.70 19.45 1.04
N PRO A 114 -22.51 20.65 1.64
CA PRO A 114 -22.11 21.84 0.89
C PRO A 114 -20.63 21.82 0.47
N VAL A 115 -19.88 20.78 0.85
CA VAL A 115 -18.42 20.69 0.68
C VAL A 115 -18.03 19.35 0.09
N ASN A 116 -17.17 19.34 -0.95
CA ASN A 116 -16.74 18.11 -1.63
C ASN A 116 -15.53 17.43 -0.96
N HIS A 117 -15.41 17.53 0.36
CA HIS A 117 -14.30 16.95 1.12
C HIS A 117 -14.70 16.61 2.55
N VAL A 118 -13.97 15.68 3.16
CA VAL A 118 -14.02 15.41 4.60
C VAL A 118 -12.65 15.64 5.21
N HIS A 119 -12.62 15.91 6.51
CA HIS A 119 -11.39 16.04 7.25
C HIS A 119 -11.51 15.46 8.66
N MET A 120 -10.38 15.12 9.25
CA MET A 120 -10.30 14.75 10.67
C MET A 120 -8.93 15.07 11.27
N PRO A 121 -8.86 15.34 12.59
CA PRO A 121 -7.60 15.40 13.31
C PRO A 121 -6.86 14.07 13.23
N PHE A 122 -5.55 14.13 13.00
CA PHE A 122 -4.67 12.97 12.99
C PHE A 122 -3.24 13.28 13.40
N ASP A 123 -2.53 12.24 13.80
CA ASP A 123 -1.09 12.26 14.00
C ASP A 123 -0.41 11.83 12.70
N GLY A 124 0.03 12.82 11.91
CA GLY A 124 0.70 12.61 10.64
C GLY A 124 1.95 11.74 10.76
N MET A 125 2.69 11.85 11.87
CA MET A 125 3.94 11.12 12.08
C MET A 125 3.66 9.64 12.24
N SER A 126 2.80 9.29 13.20
CA SER A 126 2.41 7.90 13.45
C SER A 126 1.72 7.28 12.23
N PHE A 127 0.80 8.02 11.59
CA PHE A 127 0.09 7.54 10.40
C PHE A 127 1.06 7.25 9.24
N CYS A 128 1.90 8.22 8.85
CA CYS A 128 2.82 8.03 7.73
C CYS A 128 3.82 6.91 8.03
N ARG A 129 4.37 6.87 9.24
CA ARG A 129 5.34 5.85 9.67
C ARG A 129 4.79 4.44 9.53
N ALA A 130 3.59 4.19 10.04
CA ALA A 130 2.95 2.88 9.91
C ALA A 130 2.69 2.53 8.43
N MET A 131 2.11 3.46 7.66
CA MET A 131 1.81 3.23 6.24
C MET A 131 3.06 2.91 5.41
N VAL A 132 4.16 3.63 5.63
CA VAL A 132 5.46 3.34 5.01
C VAL A 132 5.96 1.95 5.41
N GLY A 133 5.86 1.59 6.70
CA GLY A 133 6.25 0.27 7.19
C GLY A 133 5.53 -0.87 6.49
N HIS A 134 4.21 -0.77 6.33
CA HIS A 134 3.41 -1.78 5.63
C HIS A 134 3.70 -1.84 4.12
N VAL A 135 4.01 -0.71 3.48
CA VAL A 135 4.44 -0.72 2.08
C VAL A 135 5.77 -1.47 1.92
N LEU A 136 6.73 -1.25 2.82
CA LEU A 136 8.04 -1.93 2.78
C LEU A 136 7.93 -3.44 3.05
N SER A 137 7.01 -3.86 3.92
CA SER A 137 6.79 -5.27 4.26
C SER A 137 6.04 -6.03 3.17
N ALA A 138 5.15 -5.38 2.43
CA ALA A 138 4.22 -6.04 1.53
C ALA A 138 4.82 -6.40 0.16
N THR A 139 5.77 -7.33 0.16
CA THR A 139 6.47 -7.83 -1.02
C THR A 139 6.76 -9.34 -0.91
N THR A 140 7.48 -9.89 -1.88
CA THR A 140 7.96 -11.27 -1.92
C THR A 140 9.01 -11.56 -0.85
N VAL A 141 8.93 -12.75 -0.24
CA VAL A 141 9.97 -13.25 0.69
C VAL A 141 11.32 -13.47 0.02
N LYS A 142 11.39 -13.49 -1.32
CA LYS A 142 12.67 -13.61 -2.04
C LYS A 142 13.63 -12.45 -1.74
N GLU A 143 13.10 -11.26 -1.46
CA GLU A 143 13.93 -10.11 -1.06
C GLU A 143 14.59 -10.30 0.31
N CYS A 144 14.09 -11.22 1.15
CA CYS A 144 14.67 -11.53 2.44
C CYS A 144 15.80 -12.56 2.36
N LEU A 145 16.12 -13.09 1.18
CA LEU A 145 17.18 -14.09 1.00
C LEU A 145 18.58 -13.49 0.95
N GLN A 146 18.68 -12.21 0.61
CA GLN A 146 19.94 -11.48 0.47
C GLN A 146 19.96 -10.33 1.45
N GLU A 147 21.16 -9.98 1.89
CA GLU A 147 21.36 -8.81 2.75
C GLU A 147 20.86 -7.55 2.01
N PRO A 148 19.98 -6.75 2.63
CA PRO A 148 19.45 -5.57 1.97
C PRO A 148 20.56 -4.56 1.71
N MET A 149 20.78 -4.24 0.44
CA MET A 149 21.61 -3.11 0.09
C MET A 149 20.83 -1.81 0.28
N PRO A 150 21.43 -0.75 0.86
CA PRO A 150 20.79 0.54 0.99
C PRO A 150 20.60 1.15 -0.40
N ILE A 151 19.35 1.21 -0.85
CA ILE A 151 18.96 1.84 -2.12
C ILE A 151 18.47 3.26 -1.79
N PRO A 152 18.84 4.31 -2.58
CA PRO A 152 18.46 5.69 -2.31
C PRO A 152 16.95 5.91 -2.04
N TYR A 153 16.10 5.17 -2.73
CA TYR A 153 14.65 5.20 -2.52
C TYR A 153 14.23 4.57 -1.18
N TYR A 154 14.73 3.38 -0.82
CA TYR A 154 14.23 2.68 0.37
C TYR A 154 14.95 3.06 1.67
N ALA A 155 16.23 3.40 1.62
CA ALA A 155 17.02 3.66 2.83
C ALA A 155 16.43 4.79 3.71
N PRO A 156 15.96 5.93 3.15
CA PRO A 156 15.30 6.95 3.95
C PRO A 156 13.98 6.47 4.57
N LEU A 157 13.18 5.71 3.81
CA LEU A 157 11.93 5.12 4.29
C LEU A 157 12.15 4.12 5.44
N GLN A 158 13.20 3.31 5.35
CA GLN A 158 13.59 2.37 6.41
C GLN A 158 13.99 3.12 7.70
N LYS A 159 14.83 4.16 7.58
CA LYS A 159 15.20 5.02 8.72
C LYS A 159 13.99 5.70 9.36
N PHE A 160 13.08 6.19 8.54
CA PHE A 160 11.83 6.80 8.99
C PHE A 160 10.97 5.85 9.82
N VAL A 161 10.84 4.59 9.37
CA VAL A 161 10.14 3.54 10.11
C VAL A 161 10.84 3.20 11.42
N MET A 162 12.17 3.20 11.44
CA MET A 162 12.97 2.91 12.63
C MET A 162 13.04 4.07 13.64
N GLY A 163 12.47 5.23 13.33
CA GLY A 163 12.29 6.34 14.28
C GLY A 163 13.02 7.64 13.94
N ASP A 164 13.67 7.74 12.78
CA ASP A 164 14.21 9.02 12.29
C ASP A 164 13.09 9.87 11.69
N ASP A 165 12.51 10.77 12.49
CA ASP A 165 11.40 11.65 12.10
C ASP A 165 11.72 12.54 10.88
N THR A 166 13.00 12.80 10.59
CA THR A 166 13.45 13.72 9.54
C THR A 166 13.90 13.02 8.26
N ALA A 167 14.02 11.69 8.27
CA ALA A 167 14.59 10.93 7.15
C ALA A 167 13.87 11.14 5.82
N THR A 168 12.60 11.55 5.84
CA THR A 168 11.79 11.72 4.63
C THR A 168 11.65 13.16 4.15
N ASP A 169 12.08 14.14 4.95
CA ASP A 169 11.80 15.57 4.70
C ASP A 169 12.29 16.03 3.32
N ASP A 170 13.52 15.65 2.99
CA ASP A 170 14.18 16.02 1.73
C ASP A 170 14.16 14.91 0.67
N THR A 171 13.62 13.74 0.99
CA THR A 171 13.76 12.54 0.11
C THR A 171 12.45 12.08 -0.49
N HIS A 172 11.33 12.20 0.22
CA HIS A 172 10.05 11.66 -0.21
C HIS A 172 8.88 12.62 -0.01
N ASP A 173 7.85 12.43 -0.82
CA ASP A 173 6.52 13.02 -0.62
C ASP A 173 5.47 11.93 -0.48
N PHE A 174 4.42 12.22 0.30
CA PHE A 174 3.30 11.32 0.53
C PHE A 174 1.99 11.94 0.05
N TYR A 175 1.13 11.09 -0.51
CA TYR A 175 -0.19 11.51 -0.99
C TYR A 175 -1.27 10.54 -0.54
N VAL A 176 -2.44 11.09 -0.28
CA VAL A 176 -3.65 10.34 0.05
C VAL A 176 -4.82 10.73 -0.83
N TRP A 177 -5.70 9.78 -1.15
CA TRP A 177 -6.99 10.07 -1.79
C TRP A 177 -8.05 9.06 -1.39
N PHE A 178 -9.30 9.41 -1.65
CA PHE A 178 -10.42 8.51 -1.49
C PHE A 178 -10.34 7.34 -2.47
N TYR A 179 -10.31 6.13 -1.93
CA TYR A 179 -10.22 4.87 -2.66
C TYR A 179 -11.51 4.04 -2.42
N PRO A 180 -12.50 4.14 -3.32
CA PRO A 180 -13.84 3.54 -3.16
C PRO A 180 -13.91 2.07 -3.60
N HIS A 181 -12.84 1.29 -3.41
CA HIS A 181 -12.79 -0.09 -3.89
C HIS A 181 -12.52 -1.08 -2.76
N ARG A 182 -13.21 -2.23 -2.85
CA ARG A 182 -13.07 -3.34 -1.88
C ARG A 182 -11.79 -4.14 -2.05
N ARG A 183 -11.13 -4.04 -3.21
CA ARG A 183 -9.86 -4.73 -3.48
C ARG A 183 -8.71 -3.98 -2.81
N HIS A 184 -7.82 -4.70 -2.16
CA HIS A 184 -6.61 -4.11 -1.58
C HIS A 184 -5.45 -4.24 -2.57
N MET A 185 -4.70 -3.18 -2.77
CA MET A 185 -3.49 -3.18 -3.61
C MET A 185 -2.31 -2.79 -2.74
N SER A 186 -1.25 -3.59 -2.81
CA SER A 186 0.04 -3.25 -2.22
C SER A 186 1.12 -3.41 -3.27
N ILE A 187 1.78 -2.31 -3.59
CA ILE A 187 2.80 -2.22 -4.62
C ILE A 187 4.02 -1.59 -3.98
N LYS A 188 5.03 -2.41 -3.67
CA LYS A 188 6.26 -1.92 -3.03
C LYS A 188 7.02 -0.96 -3.94
N MET A 189 6.99 -1.19 -5.25
CA MET A 189 7.57 -0.29 -6.25
C MET A 189 6.94 -0.50 -7.62
N PHE A 190 6.65 0.60 -8.30
CA PHE A 190 6.33 0.64 -9.71
C PHE A 190 6.85 1.92 -10.34
N THR A 191 7.07 1.88 -11.65
CA THR A 191 7.47 3.06 -12.41
C THR A 191 6.29 3.51 -13.26
N CYS A 192 5.98 4.81 -13.20
CA CYS A 192 4.96 5.41 -14.04
C CYS A 192 5.59 6.44 -14.96
N ARG A 193 5.20 6.43 -16.24
CA ARG A 193 5.46 7.49 -17.18
C ARG A 193 4.15 8.24 -17.45
N ASN A 194 4.19 9.56 -17.48
CA ASN A 194 3.05 10.41 -17.83
C ASN A 194 3.55 11.75 -18.40
N TYR A 195 3.13 12.12 -19.61
CA TYR A 195 3.56 13.34 -20.30
C TYR A 195 5.09 13.53 -20.32
N GLY A 196 5.83 12.47 -20.67
CA GLY A 196 7.29 12.48 -20.71
C GLY A 196 7.99 12.39 -19.35
N HIS A 197 7.30 12.66 -18.24
CA HIS A 197 7.86 12.52 -16.88
C HIS A 197 7.82 11.06 -16.43
N ILE A 198 8.89 10.60 -15.76
CA ILE A 198 9.00 9.24 -15.24
C ILE A 198 9.26 9.31 -13.74
N ALA A 199 8.49 8.56 -12.96
CA ALA A 199 8.61 8.53 -11.51
C ALA A 199 8.56 7.10 -10.97
N SER A 200 9.37 6.84 -9.94
CA SER A 200 9.30 5.64 -9.12
C SER A 200 8.37 5.88 -7.93
N LEU A 201 7.47 4.94 -7.68
CA LEU A 201 6.33 5.10 -6.80
C LEU A 201 6.08 3.83 -5.98
N SER A 202 5.57 3.98 -4.76
CA SER A 202 5.04 2.88 -3.96
C SER A 202 3.61 3.19 -3.53
N LEU A 203 2.77 2.17 -3.43
CA LEU A 203 1.34 2.34 -3.18
C LEU A 203 0.81 1.31 -2.19
N LEU A 204 -0.01 1.78 -1.25
CA LEU A 204 -0.90 0.95 -0.47
C LEU A 204 -2.32 1.51 -0.56
N SER A 205 -3.24 0.75 -1.16
CA SER A 205 -4.62 1.15 -1.38
C SER A 205 -5.59 0.15 -0.80
N PHE A 206 -6.45 0.60 0.11
CA PHE A 206 -7.54 -0.18 0.66
C PHE A 206 -8.64 0.75 1.15
N PHE A 207 -9.89 0.27 1.21
CA PHE A 207 -10.98 1.17 1.53
C PHE A 207 -10.81 1.81 2.93
N PRO A 208 -11.00 3.14 3.10
CA PRO A 208 -11.41 4.10 2.09
C PRO A 208 -10.27 4.96 1.52
N LEU A 209 -9.00 4.69 1.84
CA LEU A 209 -7.88 5.53 1.45
C LEU A 209 -6.79 4.77 0.70
N ALA A 210 -6.28 5.42 -0.33
CA ALA A 210 -5.00 5.06 -0.93
C ALA A 210 -3.90 5.97 -0.38
N PHE A 211 -2.71 5.42 -0.22
CA PHE A 211 -1.50 6.07 0.26
C PHE A 211 -0.35 5.81 -0.70
N LEU A 212 0.20 6.87 -1.27
CA LEU A 212 1.27 6.83 -2.26
C LEU A 212 2.54 7.45 -1.68
N ILE A 213 3.66 6.83 -1.98
CA ILE A 213 5.01 7.30 -1.69
C ILE A 213 5.70 7.58 -3.02
N THR A 214 6.46 8.67 -3.08
CA THR A 214 7.27 9.05 -4.24
C THR A 214 8.52 9.79 -3.81
N GLU A 215 9.54 9.84 -4.66
CA GLU A 215 10.68 10.72 -4.47
C GLU A 215 10.24 12.19 -4.45
N LYS A 216 10.94 13.01 -3.66
CA LYS A 216 10.62 14.42 -3.46
C LYS A 216 10.44 15.16 -4.78
N GLY A 217 9.27 15.77 -4.97
CA GLY A 217 8.95 16.56 -6.15
C GLY A 217 8.80 15.76 -7.45
N GLN A 218 8.85 14.42 -7.42
CA GLN A 218 8.75 13.58 -8.64
C GLN A 218 7.37 12.94 -8.83
N GLY A 219 6.42 13.15 -7.90
CA GLY A 219 5.15 12.42 -7.86
C GLY A 219 4.31 12.43 -9.13
N ILE A 220 3.83 11.23 -9.51
CA ILE A 220 2.72 11.04 -10.43
C ILE A 220 1.58 10.40 -9.65
N TYR A 221 0.45 11.10 -9.54
CA TYR A 221 -0.68 10.71 -8.70
C TYR A 221 -2.02 11.08 -9.37
N PRO A 222 -3.13 10.42 -9.00
CA PRO A 222 -4.42 10.68 -9.62
C PRO A 222 -5.00 12.04 -9.23
N SER A 223 -5.92 12.52 -10.07
CA SER A 223 -6.80 13.63 -9.71
C SER A 223 -7.56 13.28 -8.43
N GLY A 224 -7.51 14.16 -7.43
CA GLY A 224 -8.11 13.95 -6.11
C GLY A 224 -7.11 13.63 -5.00
N ALA A 225 -5.85 13.30 -5.34
CA ALA A 225 -4.77 13.19 -4.38
C ALA A 225 -4.51 14.52 -3.66
N ALA A 226 -4.27 14.43 -2.36
CA ALA A 226 -3.85 15.51 -1.50
C ALA A 226 -2.49 15.14 -0.86
N PRO A 227 -1.54 16.07 -0.78
CA PRO A 227 -0.30 15.83 -0.06
C PRO A 227 -0.59 15.61 1.42
N VAL A 228 0.21 14.76 2.05
CA VAL A 228 0.22 14.51 3.49
C VAL A 228 1.66 14.59 3.99
N LYS A 229 1.87 15.23 5.13
CA LYS A 229 3.17 15.35 5.77
C LYS A 229 3.16 14.72 7.16
N PRO A 230 4.30 14.19 7.63
CA PRO A 230 4.44 13.73 9.01
C PRO A 230 4.10 14.81 10.06
N THR A 231 4.27 16.08 9.72
CA THR A 231 3.98 17.22 10.61
C THR A 231 2.51 17.65 10.62
N ASP A 232 1.68 17.11 9.73
CA ASP A 232 0.28 17.54 9.60
C ASP A 232 -0.55 17.07 10.79
N LYS A 233 -1.51 17.91 11.20
CA LYS A 233 -2.45 17.63 12.30
C LYS A 233 -3.87 17.38 11.84
N THR A 234 -4.15 17.56 10.54
CA THR A 234 -5.46 17.35 9.95
C THR A 234 -5.32 16.68 8.60
N LEU A 235 -6.02 15.56 8.45
CA LEU A 235 -6.10 14.82 7.21
C LEU A 235 -7.26 15.36 6.39
N TYR A 236 -7.02 15.72 5.13
CA TYR A 236 -8.04 16.17 4.19
C TYR A 236 -8.23 15.15 3.07
N VAL A 237 -9.48 14.80 2.78
CA VAL A 237 -9.83 13.82 1.76
C VAL A 237 -10.90 14.40 0.85
N LYS A 238 -10.57 14.58 -0.43
CA LYS A 238 -11.51 15.05 -1.46
C LYS A 238 -12.45 13.92 -1.87
N LEU A 239 -13.75 14.21 -1.93
CA LEU A 239 -14.82 13.26 -2.26
C LEU A 239 -15.60 13.64 -3.54
N ASP A 240 -15.09 14.60 -4.29
CA ASP A 240 -15.69 15.03 -5.55
C ASP A 240 -15.76 13.88 -6.55
N SER A 241 -16.94 13.69 -7.17
CA SER A 241 -17.19 12.61 -8.12
C SER A 241 -16.29 12.68 -9.35
N ARG A 242 -15.76 13.86 -9.70
CA ARG A 242 -14.81 14.07 -10.79
C ARG A 242 -13.49 13.30 -10.61
N HIS A 243 -13.16 12.91 -9.38
CA HIS A 243 -11.94 12.14 -9.06
C HIS A 243 -12.15 10.63 -9.14
N LEU A 244 -13.39 10.13 -9.05
CA LEU A 244 -13.71 8.70 -8.98
C LEU A 244 -13.16 7.87 -10.16
N PRO A 245 -13.17 8.35 -11.42
CA PRO A 245 -12.57 7.61 -12.54
C PRO A 245 -11.08 7.34 -12.38
N TYR A 246 -10.37 8.11 -11.54
CA TYR A 246 -8.93 8.02 -11.32
C TYR A 246 -8.57 7.37 -9.98
N ALA A 247 -9.55 7.11 -9.11
CA ALA A 247 -9.32 6.62 -7.76
C ALA A 247 -8.63 5.23 -7.72
N ALA A 248 -8.79 4.44 -8.79
CA ALA A 248 -8.19 3.12 -8.96
C ALA A 248 -6.69 3.13 -9.32
N PHE A 249 -6.03 4.31 -9.42
CA PHE A 249 -4.62 4.43 -9.79
C PHE A 249 -3.69 3.49 -8.98
N PRO A 250 -2.68 2.87 -9.61
CA PRO A 250 -2.31 2.99 -11.03
C PRO A 250 -3.16 2.11 -11.95
N ASN A 251 -4.06 1.30 -11.40
CA ASN A 251 -4.99 0.46 -12.18
C ASN A 251 -6.22 1.25 -12.69
N ALA A 252 -6.02 2.52 -13.04
CA ALA A 252 -6.96 3.32 -13.81
C ALA A 252 -6.51 3.28 -15.28
N GLY A 253 -7.45 3.28 -16.23
CA GLY A 253 -7.10 3.15 -17.65
C GLY A 253 -6.07 4.20 -18.10
N LEU A 254 -5.05 3.74 -18.83
CA LEU A 254 -3.98 4.59 -19.35
C LEU A 254 -4.49 5.48 -20.49
N LYS A 255 -3.97 6.71 -20.57
CA LYS A 255 -4.28 7.69 -21.62
C LYS A 255 -3.00 8.28 -22.21
N GLY A 256 -2.99 8.56 -23.51
CA GLY A 256 -1.86 9.23 -24.16
C GLY A 256 -0.58 8.41 -24.09
N ASP A 257 0.51 9.01 -23.59
CA ASP A 257 1.84 8.39 -23.46
C ASP A 257 2.05 7.69 -22.12
N GLN A 258 0.98 7.49 -21.34
CA GLN A 258 1.07 6.88 -20.02
C GLN A 258 1.54 5.43 -20.11
N MET A 259 2.50 5.08 -19.26
CA MET A 259 2.99 3.71 -19.12
C MET A 259 3.15 3.37 -17.64
N ILE A 260 2.94 2.10 -17.31
CA ILE A 260 3.20 1.55 -15.98
C ILE A 260 4.09 0.33 -16.15
N LEU A 261 5.20 0.32 -15.41
CA LEU A 261 6.06 -0.84 -15.25
C LEU A 261 5.93 -1.37 -13.82
N LEU A 262 5.51 -2.63 -13.72
CA LEU A 262 5.30 -3.34 -12.46
C LEU A 262 6.17 -4.58 -12.41
N ASP A 263 6.78 -4.83 -11.26
CA ASP A 263 7.32 -6.15 -10.92
C ASP A 263 6.21 -6.95 -10.23
N GLY A 264 5.79 -8.07 -10.84
CA GLY A 264 4.72 -8.92 -10.30
C GLY A 264 5.01 -9.41 -8.88
N SER A 265 6.27 -9.70 -8.56
CA SER A 265 6.66 -10.20 -7.23
C SER A 265 6.56 -9.14 -6.11
N ARG A 266 6.47 -7.86 -6.51
CA ARG A 266 6.37 -6.68 -5.64
C ARG A 266 5.02 -5.99 -5.71
N SER A 267 4.11 -6.50 -6.53
CA SER A 267 2.80 -5.91 -6.82
C SER A 267 1.71 -6.93 -6.53
N ILE A 268 1.04 -6.77 -5.40
CA ILE A 268 0.08 -7.74 -4.87
C ILE A 268 -1.30 -7.11 -4.81
N VAL A 269 -2.30 -7.85 -5.27
CA VAL A 269 -3.70 -7.52 -5.09
C VAL A 269 -4.38 -8.56 -4.23
N SER A 270 -5.28 -8.12 -3.36
CA SER A 270 -6.04 -8.98 -2.46
C SER A 270 -7.53 -8.69 -2.57
N TYR A 271 -8.34 -9.74 -2.68
CA TYR A 271 -9.80 -9.67 -2.81
C TYR A 271 -10.46 -10.33 -1.60
N PRO A 272 -11.45 -9.70 -0.95
CA PRO A 272 -12.33 -10.39 -0.02
C PRO A 272 -13.07 -11.53 -0.73
N ILE A 273 -13.10 -12.73 -0.13
CA ILE A 273 -13.82 -13.92 -0.61
C ILE A 273 -14.79 -14.47 0.43
#